data_AF-A0A0R3IMZ3-F1
#
_entry.id   AF-A0A0R3IMZ3-F1
#
_cell.length_a   1.000
_cell.length_b   1.000
_cell.length_c   1.000
_cell.angle_alpha   90.00
_cell.angle_beta   90.00
_cell.angle_gamma   90.00
#
_symmetry.space_group_name_H-M   'P 1'
#
loop_
_entity.id
_entity.type
_entity.pdbx_description
1 polymer ?
#
loop_
_entity_poly.entity_id
_entity_poly.type
_entity_poly.pdbx_seq_one_letter_code
_entity_poly.pdbx_strand_id
1 'polypeptide(L)'
;MSILATRRRTIWAALSTGAAGAAMGTGLWGAYSFLNAQARQVRLVIPKTHDAPPVADGVYVQGGGPVTRYSRGVEFDLHLAIFGDSTATGYGCHIPDEVPGVLLARGLAEESGKRIRLSTKAISGATSKGLAAQIDAMSIIGPPPDLAVIMIGANDVTSLNAVRASAQRLGDAIRRLRMAGSAVVVGTCPDFGVITAIPQPLRAVVRSRGLRLAHFQAAAVRASGGVPVPLADLLSPEFLQAPEEMFADDHYHPSAAGYALAARLLLPAVAHALGEWTGGPIPDLPWVSAAAESQTMSARIRVLGRIWRRSAAEIGVAVNQHSEQEAVNV
;
A
#
# COMPACT_ATOMS: atom_id res chain seq x y z
N MET A 1 -5.26 44.54 59.86
CA MET A 1 -6.38 43.66 59.42
C MET A 1 -6.84 44.18 58.07
N SER A 2 -6.92 43.47 56.95
CA SER A 2 -6.96 42.03 56.69
C SER A 2 -6.50 41.80 55.24
N ILE A 3 -5.32 41.21 55.07
CA ILE A 3 -4.78 40.65 53.82
C ILE A 3 -5.45 39.29 53.64
N LEU A 4 -6.69 39.21 53.15
CA LEU A 4 -7.39 37.92 52.99
C LEU A 4 -8.41 37.85 51.84
N ALA A 5 -8.52 38.86 50.96
CA ALA A 5 -9.56 38.87 49.92
C ALA A 5 -9.10 38.44 48.51
N THR A 6 -7.81 38.21 48.26
CA THR A 6 -7.30 38.00 46.88
C THR A 6 -6.76 36.59 46.60
N ARG A 7 -7.20 35.57 47.36
CA ARG A 7 -6.66 34.20 47.24
C ARG A 7 -7.72 33.11 47.01
N ARG A 8 -8.82 33.44 46.33
CA ARG A 8 -9.88 32.46 45.97
C ARG A 8 -10.20 32.34 44.48
N ARG A 9 -9.67 33.21 43.62
CA ARG A 9 -9.92 33.17 42.16
C ARG A 9 -8.88 32.39 41.34
N THR A 10 -7.72 32.07 41.90
CA THR A 10 -6.64 31.34 41.20
C THR A 10 -6.67 29.81 41.35
N ILE A 11 -7.54 29.24 42.18
CA ILE A 11 -7.61 27.78 42.40
C ILE A 11 -8.58 27.09 41.42
N TRP A 12 -9.60 27.79 40.91
CA TRP A 12 -10.57 27.20 39.96
C TRP A 12 -10.08 27.17 38.50
N ALA A 13 -9.08 27.97 38.14
CA ALA A 13 -8.48 27.96 36.80
C ALA A 13 -7.44 26.82 36.61
N ALA A 14 -6.96 26.21 37.70
CA ALA A 14 -6.01 25.09 37.64
C ALA A 14 -6.71 23.72 37.54
N LEU A 15 -7.94 23.58 38.06
CA LEU A 15 -8.70 22.33 37.98
C LEU A 15 -9.35 22.07 36.62
N SER A 16 -9.63 23.11 35.83
CA SER A 16 -10.25 22.97 34.50
C SER A 16 -9.27 22.51 33.43
N THR A 17 -7.99 22.91 33.52
CA THR A 17 -6.94 22.50 32.57
C THR A 17 -6.43 21.07 32.83
N GLY A 18 -6.36 20.64 34.10
CA GLY A 18 -5.93 19.29 34.47
C GLY A 18 -6.95 18.19 34.16
N ALA A 19 -8.24 18.46 34.37
CA ALA A 19 -9.31 17.49 34.09
C ALA A 19 -9.49 17.23 32.58
N ALA A 20 -9.37 18.26 31.75
CA ALA A 20 -9.40 18.11 30.29
C ALA A 20 -8.20 17.29 29.77
N GLY A 21 -6.99 17.53 30.28
CA GLY A 21 -5.78 16.77 29.94
C GLY A 21 -5.85 15.30 30.39
N ALA A 22 -6.39 15.02 31.58
CA ALA A 22 -6.56 13.67 32.10
C ALA A 22 -7.68 12.88 31.38
N ALA A 23 -8.80 13.53 31.06
CA ALA A 23 -9.89 12.92 30.28
C ALA A 23 -9.47 12.64 28.83
N MET A 24 -8.70 13.54 28.20
CA MET A 24 -8.11 13.30 26.88
C MET A 24 -7.07 12.18 26.92
N GLY A 25 -6.20 12.15 27.95
CA GLY A 25 -5.19 11.10 28.11
C GLY A 25 -5.80 9.71 28.33
N THR A 26 -6.84 9.59 29.15
CA THR A 26 -7.57 8.34 29.39
C THR A 26 -8.36 7.87 28.17
N GLY A 27 -9.02 8.78 27.45
CA GLY A 27 -9.70 8.45 26.19
C GLY A 27 -8.75 7.97 25.09
N LEU A 28 -7.61 8.65 24.91
CA LEU A 28 -6.57 8.24 23.94
C LEU A 28 -5.94 6.90 24.33
N TRP A 29 -5.68 6.69 25.62
CA TRP A 29 -5.14 5.43 26.12
C TRP A 29 -6.14 4.27 25.99
N GLY A 30 -7.42 4.52 26.23
CA GLY A 30 -8.50 3.56 26.01
C GLY A 30 -8.62 3.16 24.54
N ALA A 31 -8.63 4.13 23.62
CA ALA A 31 -8.65 3.87 22.18
C ALA A 31 -7.41 3.10 21.71
N TYR A 32 -6.22 3.47 22.19
CA TYR A 32 -4.97 2.77 21.88
C TYR A 32 -4.99 1.31 22.40
N SER A 33 -5.45 1.11 23.64
CA SER A 33 -5.55 -0.22 24.25
C SER A 33 -6.56 -1.10 23.50
N PHE A 34 -7.68 -0.54 23.07
CA PHE A 34 -8.68 -1.23 22.26
C PHE A 34 -8.16 -1.63 20.88
N LEU A 35 -7.48 -0.72 20.17
CA LEU A 35 -6.84 -1.02 18.88
C LEU A 35 -5.78 -2.12 19.01
N ASN A 36 -4.99 -2.10 20.10
CA ASN A 36 -4.03 -3.17 20.37
C ASN A 36 -4.71 -4.50 20.71
N ALA A 37 -5.85 -4.48 21.40
CA ALA A 37 -6.63 -5.68 21.64
C ALA A 37 -7.15 -6.28 20.31
N GLN A 38 -7.68 -5.45 19.41
CA GLN A 38 -8.07 -5.87 18.07
C GLN A 38 -6.88 -6.42 17.27
N ALA A 39 -5.72 -5.76 17.33
CA ALA A 39 -4.53 -6.23 16.63
C ALA A 39 -4.05 -7.60 17.14
N ARG A 40 -4.17 -7.87 18.46
CA ARG A 40 -3.90 -9.20 19.02
C ARG A 40 -4.91 -10.23 18.54
N GLN A 41 -6.21 -9.90 18.53
CA GLN A 41 -7.25 -10.80 18.04
C GLN A 41 -7.08 -11.16 16.57
N VAL A 42 -6.73 -10.18 15.72
CA VAL A 42 -6.44 -10.41 14.29
C VAL A 42 -5.32 -11.42 14.10
N ARG A 43 -4.26 -11.38 14.93
CA ARG A 43 -3.16 -12.37 14.88
C ARG A 43 -3.56 -13.78 15.28
N LEU A 44 -4.71 -13.95 15.94
CA LEU A 44 -5.26 -15.26 16.30
C LEU A 44 -6.25 -15.77 15.23
N VAL A 45 -6.95 -14.87 14.55
CA VAL A 45 -8.00 -15.19 13.57
C VAL A 45 -7.44 -15.35 12.16
N ILE A 46 -6.42 -14.57 11.79
CA ILE A 46 -5.73 -14.74 10.51
C ILE A 46 -4.70 -15.86 10.70
N PRO A 47 -4.96 -17.07 10.19
CA PRO A 47 -4.02 -18.17 10.31
C PRO A 47 -2.73 -17.79 9.56
N LYS A 48 -1.59 -18.18 10.11
CA LYS A 48 -0.35 -18.18 9.35
C LYS A 48 -0.32 -19.47 8.56
N THR A 49 -0.39 -19.40 7.23
CA THR A 49 0.01 -20.52 6.39
C THR A 49 1.51 -20.77 6.63
N HIS A 50 1.84 -21.95 7.13
CA HIS A 50 3.22 -22.34 7.43
C HIS A 50 3.97 -22.82 6.18
N ASP A 51 3.25 -23.04 5.09
CA ASP A 51 3.82 -23.48 3.82
C ASP A 51 4.59 -22.34 3.18
N ALA A 52 5.85 -22.63 2.84
CA ALA A 52 6.65 -21.72 2.07
C ALA A 52 6.00 -21.55 0.68
N PRO A 53 5.93 -20.31 0.15
CA PRO A 53 5.45 -20.09 -1.21
C PRO A 53 6.24 -20.95 -2.22
N PRO A 54 5.60 -21.44 -3.28
CA PRO A 54 6.25 -22.29 -4.27
C PRO A 54 7.52 -21.65 -4.85
N VAL A 55 8.62 -22.42 -4.91
CA VAL A 55 9.87 -21.96 -5.54
C VAL A 55 9.75 -22.14 -7.05
N ALA A 56 9.78 -21.02 -7.79
CA ALA A 56 9.53 -21.01 -9.22
C ALA A 56 10.59 -20.24 -10.03
N ASP A 57 11.79 -20.05 -9.49
CA ASP A 57 12.88 -19.41 -10.25
C ASP A 57 13.33 -20.30 -11.43
N GLY A 58 13.35 -19.73 -12.63
CA GLY A 58 13.61 -20.46 -13.87
C GLY A 58 13.63 -19.56 -15.10
N VAL A 59 13.69 -20.17 -16.28
CA VAL A 59 13.58 -19.50 -17.58
C VAL A 59 12.24 -19.85 -18.21
N TYR A 60 11.51 -18.80 -18.59
CA TYR A 60 10.17 -18.82 -19.16
C TYR A 60 10.23 -18.39 -20.61
N VAL A 61 9.45 -19.04 -21.46
CA VAL A 61 9.43 -18.80 -22.90
C VAL A 61 8.00 -18.55 -23.39
N GLN A 62 7.89 -17.90 -24.55
CA GLN A 62 6.63 -17.67 -25.24
C GLN A 62 5.93 -19.00 -25.58
N GLY A 63 4.60 -19.02 -25.53
CA GLY A 63 3.77 -20.22 -25.73
C GLY A 63 3.73 -21.16 -24.52
N GLY A 64 4.43 -20.82 -23.44
CA GLY A 64 4.49 -21.62 -22.22
C GLY A 64 5.42 -22.83 -22.33
N GLY A 65 4.99 -23.98 -21.80
CA GLY A 65 5.80 -25.21 -21.74
C GLY A 65 6.56 -25.41 -20.41
N PRO A 66 7.37 -26.48 -20.33
CA PRO A 66 8.09 -26.86 -19.12
C PRO A 66 9.11 -25.79 -18.74
N VAL A 67 9.10 -25.40 -17.46
CA VAL A 67 10.04 -24.40 -16.92
C VAL A 67 11.44 -25.00 -16.87
N THR A 68 12.40 -24.30 -17.45
CA THR A 68 13.81 -24.69 -17.35
C THR A 68 14.40 -24.06 -16.10
N ARG A 69 14.87 -24.88 -15.15
CA ARG A 69 15.59 -24.37 -13.99
C ARG A 69 16.84 -23.64 -14.45
N TYR A 70 17.06 -22.43 -13.94
CA TYR A 70 18.24 -21.66 -14.31
C TYR A 70 19.52 -22.28 -13.74
N SER A 71 20.51 -22.50 -14.60
CA SER A 71 21.90 -22.80 -14.27
C SER A 71 22.82 -22.00 -15.18
N ARG A 72 24.12 -21.90 -14.84
CA ARG A 72 25.08 -21.26 -15.75
C ARG A 72 25.05 -21.98 -17.11
N GLY A 73 24.97 -21.21 -18.19
CA GLY A 73 24.87 -21.72 -19.56
C GLY A 73 23.44 -21.87 -20.10
N VAL A 74 22.40 -21.74 -19.26
CA VAL A 74 21.03 -21.60 -19.77
C VAL A 74 20.88 -20.20 -20.35
N GLU A 75 20.56 -20.13 -21.63
CA GLU A 75 20.37 -18.88 -22.33
C GLU A 75 19.05 -18.20 -21.94
N PHE A 76 19.08 -16.88 -21.82
CA PHE A 76 17.93 -16.01 -21.60
C PHE A 76 18.22 -14.66 -22.24
N ASP A 77 17.17 -13.90 -22.54
CA ASP A 77 17.29 -12.60 -23.21
C ASP A 77 17.02 -11.44 -22.24
N LEU A 78 16.18 -11.66 -21.21
CA LEU A 78 15.90 -10.69 -20.16
C LEU A 78 15.89 -11.34 -18.78
N HIS A 79 16.42 -10.65 -17.78
CA HIS A 79 16.39 -11.03 -16.37
C HIS A 79 15.38 -10.18 -15.59
N LEU A 80 14.29 -10.81 -15.17
CA LEU A 80 13.29 -10.26 -14.26
C LEU A 80 13.59 -10.67 -12.81
N ALA A 81 13.69 -9.70 -11.92
CA ALA A 81 13.83 -9.91 -10.48
C ALA A 81 12.61 -9.43 -9.69
N ILE A 82 12.17 -10.22 -8.73
CA ILE A 82 11.07 -9.87 -7.81
C ILE A 82 11.62 -9.64 -6.40
N PHE A 83 11.29 -8.48 -5.82
CA PHE A 83 11.67 -8.10 -4.45
C PHE A 83 10.43 -7.71 -3.65
N GLY A 84 10.48 -7.88 -2.34
CA GLY A 84 9.37 -7.44 -1.48
C GLY A 84 9.06 -8.32 -0.28
N ASP A 85 7.79 -8.26 0.13
CA ASP A 85 7.23 -9.01 1.25
C ASP A 85 6.46 -10.26 0.81
N SER A 86 5.53 -10.76 1.64
CA SER A 86 4.71 -11.94 1.36
C SER A 86 3.84 -11.77 0.11
N THR A 87 3.46 -10.53 -0.22
CA THR A 87 2.76 -10.25 -1.47
C THR A 87 3.66 -10.59 -2.66
N ALA A 88 4.93 -10.20 -2.60
CA ALA A 88 5.89 -10.44 -3.68
C ALA A 88 6.33 -11.91 -3.79
N THR A 89 6.26 -12.68 -2.72
CA THR A 89 6.60 -14.11 -2.75
C THR A 89 5.49 -14.99 -3.35
N GLY A 90 4.25 -14.51 -3.45
CA GLY A 90 3.10 -15.35 -3.81
C GLY A 90 2.55 -16.14 -2.62
N TYR A 91 2.57 -15.55 -1.43
CA TYR A 91 2.03 -16.19 -0.24
C TYR A 91 0.52 -16.43 -0.38
N GLY A 92 0.08 -17.67 -0.18
CA GLY A 92 -1.30 -18.10 -0.46
C GLY A 92 -1.45 -18.83 -1.79
N CYS A 93 -0.41 -18.89 -2.63
CA CYS A 93 -0.38 -19.78 -3.79
C CYS A 93 -0.02 -21.21 -3.38
N HIS A 94 -0.59 -22.18 -4.09
CA HIS A 94 -0.34 -23.60 -3.85
C HIS A 94 0.57 -24.22 -4.90
N ILE A 95 0.59 -23.68 -6.13
CA ILE A 95 1.45 -24.17 -7.22
C ILE A 95 2.34 -23.06 -7.81
N PRO A 96 3.50 -23.41 -8.40
CA PRO A 96 4.43 -22.44 -8.98
C PRO A 96 3.83 -21.49 -10.01
N ASP A 97 2.87 -21.94 -10.83
CA ASP A 97 2.31 -21.10 -11.90
C ASP A 97 1.42 -19.95 -11.39
N GLU A 98 1.05 -19.97 -10.12
CA GLU A 98 0.20 -18.95 -9.49
C GLU A 98 1.00 -17.79 -8.89
N VAL A 99 2.31 -17.95 -8.65
CA VAL A 99 3.08 -16.91 -7.96
C VAL A 99 3.29 -15.70 -8.88
N PRO A 100 3.26 -14.45 -8.34
CA PRO A 100 3.25 -13.24 -9.15
C PRO A 100 4.49 -13.11 -10.06
N GLY A 101 5.65 -13.61 -9.60
CA GLY A 101 6.87 -13.62 -10.42
C GLY A 101 6.71 -14.43 -11.70
N VAL A 102 6.04 -15.59 -11.64
CA VAL A 102 5.80 -16.47 -12.79
C VAL A 102 4.78 -15.87 -13.73
N LEU A 103 3.68 -15.36 -13.19
CA LEU A 103 2.64 -14.69 -13.97
C LEU A 103 3.23 -13.52 -14.77
N LEU A 104 4.11 -12.72 -14.15
CA LEU A 104 4.81 -11.64 -14.82
C LEU A 104 5.84 -12.14 -15.84
N ALA A 105 6.63 -13.17 -15.52
CA ALA A 105 7.62 -13.72 -16.43
C ALA A 105 6.97 -14.32 -17.69
N ARG A 106 5.87 -15.07 -17.52
CA ARG A 106 5.09 -15.62 -18.64
C ARG A 106 4.44 -14.50 -19.46
N GLY A 107 3.76 -13.55 -18.80
CA GLY A 107 3.16 -12.41 -19.49
C GLY A 107 4.18 -11.59 -20.29
N LEU A 108 5.37 -11.37 -19.73
CA LEU A 108 6.45 -10.66 -20.41
C LEU A 108 7.04 -11.48 -21.57
N ALA A 109 7.16 -12.81 -21.42
CA ALA A 109 7.60 -13.69 -22.51
C ALA A 109 6.61 -13.68 -23.68
N GLU A 110 5.30 -13.66 -23.39
CA GLU A 110 4.26 -13.54 -24.41
C GLU A 110 4.31 -12.19 -25.13
N GLU A 111 4.43 -11.09 -24.39
CA GLU A 111 4.44 -9.73 -24.95
C GLU A 111 5.70 -9.45 -25.79
N SER A 112 6.87 -9.90 -25.32
CA SER A 112 8.16 -9.58 -25.95
C SER A 112 8.69 -10.65 -26.91
N GLY A 113 8.16 -11.88 -26.86
CA GLY A 113 8.72 -13.05 -27.55
C GLY A 113 10.10 -13.49 -27.01
N LYS A 114 10.57 -12.91 -25.90
CA LYS A 114 11.89 -13.16 -25.31
C LYS A 114 11.86 -14.25 -24.25
N ARG A 115 13.01 -14.88 -24.01
CA ARG A 115 13.22 -15.82 -22.90
C ARG A 115 13.48 -15.04 -21.61
N ILE A 116 12.58 -15.19 -20.65
CA ILE A 116 12.62 -14.43 -19.40
C ILE A 116 13.17 -15.30 -18.28
N ARG A 117 14.37 -14.95 -17.79
CA ARG A 117 14.89 -15.51 -16.55
C ARG A 117 14.21 -14.82 -15.37
N LEU A 118 13.51 -15.58 -14.53
CA LEU A 118 12.93 -15.11 -13.28
C LEU A 118 13.89 -15.35 -12.11
N SER A 119 13.97 -14.40 -11.19
CA SER A 119 14.61 -14.61 -9.89
C SER A 119 13.86 -13.89 -8.77
N THR A 120 13.42 -14.65 -7.78
CA THR A 120 12.62 -14.16 -6.66
C THR A 120 13.52 -14.02 -5.43
N LYS A 121 13.62 -12.80 -4.90
CA LYS A 121 14.37 -12.47 -3.67
C LYS A 121 13.49 -11.83 -2.60
N ALA A 122 12.18 -11.80 -2.84
CA ALA A 122 11.18 -11.42 -1.85
C ALA A 122 11.25 -12.34 -0.63
N ILE A 123 10.96 -11.78 0.55
CA ILE A 123 11.00 -12.49 1.82
C ILE A 123 9.69 -12.21 2.55
N SER A 124 8.91 -13.26 2.83
CA SER A 124 7.68 -13.13 3.62
C SER A 124 7.97 -12.49 4.97
N GLY A 125 7.16 -11.49 5.34
CA GLY A 125 7.36 -10.72 6.57
C GLY A 125 8.38 -9.57 6.48
N ALA A 126 9.09 -9.40 5.35
CA ALA A 126 9.99 -8.28 5.16
C ALA A 126 9.25 -6.94 5.22
N THR A 127 9.93 -5.93 5.77
CA THR A 127 9.52 -4.51 5.66
C THR A 127 10.49 -3.79 4.73
N SER A 128 10.26 -2.51 4.43
CA SER A 128 11.18 -1.72 3.60
C SER A 128 12.60 -1.63 4.15
N LYS A 129 12.81 -1.93 5.45
CA LYS A 129 14.15 -2.08 6.05
C LYS A 129 14.96 -3.23 5.44
N GLY A 130 14.29 -4.29 4.98
CA GLY A 130 14.93 -5.50 4.45
C GLY A 130 15.25 -5.44 2.96
N LEU A 131 14.76 -4.44 2.22
CA LEU A 131 14.95 -4.36 0.76
C LEU A 131 16.42 -4.30 0.35
N ALA A 132 17.24 -3.56 1.09
CA ALA A 132 18.67 -3.45 0.80
C ALA A 132 19.34 -4.83 0.79
N ALA A 133 19.07 -5.65 1.81
CA ALA A 133 19.62 -7.00 1.92
C ALA A 133 19.15 -7.94 0.79
N GLN A 134 17.89 -7.82 0.33
CA GLN A 134 17.41 -8.60 -0.81
C GLN A 134 18.15 -8.23 -2.10
N ILE A 135 18.41 -6.94 -2.32
CA ILE A 135 19.17 -6.43 -3.47
C ILE A 135 20.64 -6.86 -3.38
N ASP A 136 21.26 -6.73 -2.20
CA ASP A 136 22.63 -7.20 -1.94
C ASP A 136 22.78 -8.68 -2.28
N ALA A 137 21.85 -9.51 -1.80
CA ALA A 137 21.86 -10.95 -2.08
C ALA A 137 21.77 -11.25 -3.58
N MET A 138 21.03 -10.46 -4.36
CA MET A 138 20.98 -10.61 -5.82
C MET A 138 22.32 -10.24 -6.46
N SER A 139 22.90 -9.10 -6.08
CA SER A 139 24.18 -8.61 -6.65
C SER A 139 25.37 -9.53 -6.40
N ILE A 140 25.32 -10.36 -5.35
CA ILE A 140 26.35 -11.37 -5.06
C ILE A 140 26.26 -12.55 -6.05
N ILE A 141 25.06 -12.88 -6.52
CA ILE A 141 24.80 -14.09 -7.32
C ILE A 141 25.11 -13.86 -8.81
N GLY A 142 25.05 -12.62 -9.29
CA GLY A 142 25.30 -12.32 -10.69
C GLY A 142 25.09 -10.85 -11.08
N PRO A 143 25.01 -10.56 -12.39
CA PRO A 143 24.76 -9.21 -12.88
C PRO A 143 23.41 -8.66 -12.39
N PRO A 144 23.23 -7.34 -12.39
CA PRO A 144 21.93 -6.73 -12.09
C PRO A 144 20.86 -7.23 -13.07
N PRO A 145 19.60 -7.33 -12.63
CA PRO A 145 18.50 -7.69 -13.52
C PRO A 145 18.23 -6.57 -14.52
N ASP A 146 17.68 -6.90 -15.69
CA ASP A 146 17.18 -5.90 -16.64
C ASP A 146 15.96 -5.17 -16.07
N LEU A 147 15.13 -5.88 -15.31
CA LEU A 147 13.93 -5.34 -14.66
C LEU A 147 13.78 -5.87 -13.24
N ALA A 148 13.47 -4.96 -12.31
CA ALA A 148 13.07 -5.27 -10.96
C ALA A 148 11.60 -4.89 -10.72
N VAL A 149 10.80 -5.82 -10.19
CA VAL A 149 9.46 -5.54 -9.68
C VAL A 149 9.50 -5.60 -8.16
N ILE A 150 9.01 -4.55 -7.50
CA ILE A 150 8.98 -4.45 -6.04
C ILE A 150 7.53 -4.39 -5.55
N MET A 151 7.13 -5.31 -4.67
CA MET A 151 5.87 -5.21 -3.92
C MET A 151 6.17 -5.28 -2.42
N ILE A 152 6.14 -4.11 -1.76
CA ILE A 152 6.57 -3.97 -0.37
C ILE A 152 5.72 -2.92 0.33
N GLY A 153 5.46 -3.14 1.61
CA GLY A 153 4.91 -2.10 2.49
C GLY A 153 3.74 -2.57 3.32
N ALA A 154 3.17 -3.74 3.03
CA ALA A 154 2.13 -4.31 3.87
C ALA A 154 2.64 -4.49 5.31
N ASN A 155 3.85 -5.04 5.47
CA ASN A 155 4.45 -5.21 6.79
C ASN A 155 4.92 -3.89 7.43
N ASP A 156 5.16 -2.83 6.65
CA ASP A 156 5.46 -1.50 7.21
C ASP A 156 4.25 -0.91 7.92
N VAL A 157 3.04 -1.17 7.38
CA VAL A 157 1.77 -0.78 8.00
C VAL A 157 1.56 -1.57 9.29
N THR A 158 1.66 -2.90 9.25
CA THR A 158 1.39 -3.77 10.41
C THR A 158 2.46 -3.66 11.50
N SER A 159 3.73 -3.40 11.14
CA SER A 159 4.83 -3.15 12.09
C SER A 159 4.90 -1.70 12.56
N LEU A 160 3.98 -0.85 12.13
CA LEU A 160 3.92 0.57 12.48
C LEU A 160 5.21 1.35 12.17
N ASN A 161 5.94 0.96 11.11
CA ASN A 161 7.10 1.71 10.63
C ASN A 161 6.68 3.11 10.11
N ALA A 162 7.49 4.14 10.38
CA ALA A 162 7.18 5.51 9.96
C ALA A 162 7.01 5.60 8.44
N VAL A 163 5.83 6.05 7.99
CA VAL A 163 5.41 6.03 6.57
C VAL A 163 6.43 6.70 5.63
N ARG A 164 6.88 7.91 5.95
CA ARG A 164 7.86 8.64 5.12
C ARG A 164 9.22 7.94 5.08
N ALA A 165 9.69 7.44 6.21
CA ALA A 165 10.95 6.69 6.27
C ALA A 165 10.84 5.39 5.47
N SER A 166 9.69 4.72 5.49
CA SER A 166 9.47 3.51 4.69
C SER A 166 9.49 3.78 3.19
N ALA A 167 8.84 4.86 2.74
CA ALA A 167 8.91 5.30 1.34
C ALA A 167 10.32 5.77 0.93
N GLN A 168 11.06 6.43 1.83
CA GLN A 168 12.44 6.84 1.58
C GLN A 168 13.35 5.63 1.33
N ARG A 169 13.28 4.58 2.17
CA ARG A 169 14.06 3.35 1.97
C ARG A 169 13.75 2.67 0.64
N LEU A 170 12.47 2.67 0.23
CA LEU A 170 12.08 2.20 -1.09
C LEU A 170 12.74 3.07 -2.19
N GLY A 171 12.71 4.39 -2.05
CA GLY A 171 13.38 5.30 -2.98
C GLY A 171 14.90 5.07 -3.07
N ASP A 172 15.57 4.77 -1.95
CA ASP A 172 17.00 4.41 -1.90
C ASP A 172 17.27 3.10 -2.66
N ALA A 173 16.44 2.08 -2.43
CA ALA A 173 16.52 0.80 -3.11
C ALA A 173 16.36 0.94 -4.63
N ILE A 174 15.39 1.75 -5.07
CA ILE A 174 15.16 2.02 -6.50
C ILE A 174 16.35 2.74 -7.11
N ARG A 175 16.89 3.79 -6.47
CA ARG A 175 18.08 4.49 -6.97
C ARG A 175 19.25 3.53 -7.19
N ARG A 176 19.47 2.62 -6.24
CA ARG A 176 20.53 1.61 -6.36
C ARG A 176 20.35 0.70 -7.57
N LEU A 177 19.13 0.19 -7.79
CA LEU A 177 18.82 -0.63 -8.95
C LEU A 177 18.97 0.15 -10.27
N ARG A 178 18.46 1.39 -10.32
CA ARG A 178 18.60 2.27 -11.49
C ARG A 178 20.06 2.59 -11.82
N MET A 179 20.89 2.87 -10.81
CA MET A 179 22.33 3.10 -10.98
C MET A 179 23.06 1.84 -11.50
N ALA A 180 22.54 0.65 -11.19
CA ALA A 180 23.06 -0.61 -11.72
C ALA A 180 22.52 -0.96 -13.12
N GLY A 181 21.65 -0.13 -13.71
CA GLY A 181 21.10 -0.30 -15.06
C GLY A 181 19.73 -0.96 -15.12
N SER A 182 19.13 -1.37 -13.99
CA SER A 182 17.81 -2.03 -13.99
C SER A 182 16.68 -1.03 -14.27
N ALA A 183 15.68 -1.42 -15.06
CA ALA A 183 14.33 -0.86 -14.99
C ALA A 183 13.68 -1.23 -13.65
N VAL A 184 12.79 -0.37 -13.11
CA VAL A 184 12.13 -0.64 -11.82
C VAL A 184 10.65 -0.28 -11.87
N VAL A 185 9.80 -1.27 -11.57
CA VAL A 185 8.35 -1.13 -11.41
C VAL A 185 7.98 -1.46 -9.98
N VAL A 186 7.04 -0.71 -9.41
CA VAL A 186 6.64 -0.89 -8.01
C VAL A 186 5.13 -0.99 -7.89
N GLY A 187 4.64 -2.13 -7.41
CA GLY A 187 3.29 -2.24 -6.88
C GLY A 187 3.22 -1.55 -5.52
N THR A 188 2.56 -0.39 -5.45
CA THR A 188 2.47 0.37 -4.19
C THR A 188 1.60 -0.37 -3.17
N CYS A 189 1.73 -0.03 -1.88
CA CYS A 189 1.00 -0.65 -0.78
C CYS A 189 -0.51 -0.79 -1.06
N PRO A 190 -1.12 -1.98 -0.87
CA PRO A 190 -2.53 -2.23 -1.17
C PRO A 190 -3.49 -1.57 -0.15
N ASP A 191 -4.79 -1.52 -0.48
CA ASP A 191 -5.83 -1.01 0.42
C ASP A 191 -6.24 -2.08 1.46
N PHE A 192 -5.78 -1.91 2.70
CA PHE A 192 -6.17 -2.75 3.83
C PHE A 192 -7.66 -2.66 4.21
N GLY A 193 -8.39 -1.70 3.65
CA GLY A 193 -9.83 -1.54 3.83
C GLY A 193 -10.65 -2.72 3.32
N VAL A 194 -10.13 -3.43 2.32
CA VAL A 194 -10.81 -4.58 1.70
C VAL A 194 -10.73 -5.84 2.55
N ILE A 195 -9.84 -5.89 3.54
CA ILE A 195 -9.64 -7.04 4.41
C ILE A 195 -10.69 -7.03 5.53
N THR A 196 -11.82 -7.70 5.33
CA THR A 196 -12.95 -7.74 6.27
C THR A 196 -12.64 -8.46 7.58
N ALA A 197 -11.64 -9.35 7.59
CA ALA A 197 -11.15 -10.01 8.79
C ALA A 197 -10.56 -9.03 9.82
N ILE A 198 -10.18 -7.82 9.41
CA ILE A 198 -9.74 -6.76 10.32
C ILE A 198 -10.98 -6.03 10.87
N PRO A 199 -11.24 -6.04 12.19
CA PRO A 199 -12.41 -5.40 12.75
C PRO A 199 -12.29 -3.88 12.75
N GLN A 200 -13.43 -3.18 12.83
CA GLN A 200 -13.45 -1.74 13.08
C GLN A 200 -13.27 -1.45 14.56
N PRO A 201 -12.56 -0.36 14.94
CA PRO A 201 -12.02 0.71 14.10
C PRO A 201 -10.60 0.44 13.57
N LEU A 202 -9.95 -0.67 13.93
CA LEU A 202 -8.58 -0.97 13.49
C LEU A 202 -8.46 -0.95 11.95
N ARG A 203 -9.43 -1.52 11.23
CA ARG A 203 -9.45 -1.52 9.76
C ARG A 203 -9.36 -0.12 9.16
N ALA A 204 -10.11 0.84 9.69
CA ALA A 204 -10.03 2.23 9.24
C ALA A 204 -8.64 2.85 9.47
N VAL A 205 -8.00 2.52 10.61
CA VAL A 205 -6.64 2.99 10.94
C VAL A 205 -5.60 2.41 9.99
N VAL A 206 -5.59 1.08 9.80
CA VAL A 206 -4.62 0.43 8.91
C VAL A 206 -4.85 0.82 7.45
N ARG A 207 -6.10 0.97 7.02
CA ARG A 207 -6.46 1.52 5.70
C ARG A 207 -5.85 2.90 5.47
N SER A 208 -6.10 3.84 6.38
CA SER A 208 -5.58 5.20 6.23
C SER A 208 -4.06 5.23 6.21
N ARG A 209 -3.41 4.42 7.05
CA ARG A 209 -1.96 4.29 7.06
C ARG A 209 -1.42 3.68 5.76
N GLY A 210 -2.05 2.63 5.23
CA GLY A 210 -1.69 1.96 3.98
C GLY A 210 -1.81 2.88 2.78
N LEU A 211 -2.95 3.56 2.63
CA LEU A 211 -3.18 4.54 1.55
C LEU A 211 -2.20 5.71 1.61
N ARG A 212 -1.88 6.19 2.82
CA ARG A 212 -0.84 7.22 3.00
C ARG A 212 0.54 6.69 2.61
N LEU A 213 0.87 5.45 2.94
CA LEU A 213 2.11 4.82 2.51
C LEU A 213 2.17 4.69 0.99
N ALA A 214 1.12 4.17 0.34
CA ALA A 214 1.03 4.07 -1.12
C ALA A 214 1.27 5.41 -1.80
N HIS A 215 0.68 6.50 -1.29
CA HIS A 215 0.92 7.85 -1.80
C HIS A 215 2.39 8.28 -1.73
N PHE A 216 3.04 8.11 -0.57
CA PHE A 216 4.46 8.47 -0.43
C PHE A 216 5.38 7.53 -1.24
N GLN A 217 5.01 6.26 -1.38
CA GLN A 217 5.72 5.33 -2.27
C GLN A 217 5.62 5.80 -3.72
N ALA A 218 4.44 6.13 -4.23
CA ALA A 218 4.28 6.60 -5.61
C ALA A 218 5.16 7.84 -5.90
N ALA A 219 5.21 8.80 -4.97
CA ALA A 219 6.09 9.97 -5.09
C ALA A 219 7.57 9.59 -5.07
N ALA A 220 8.00 8.74 -4.12
CA ALA A 220 9.39 8.29 -4.00
C ALA A 220 9.85 7.46 -5.21
N VAL A 221 8.97 6.60 -5.73
CA VAL A 221 9.23 5.76 -6.91
C VAL A 221 9.50 6.64 -8.13
N ARG A 222 8.64 7.62 -8.41
CA ARG A 222 8.84 8.58 -9.51
C ARG A 222 10.13 9.38 -9.35
N ALA A 223 10.34 9.93 -8.16
CA ALA A 223 11.53 10.74 -7.87
C ALA A 223 12.84 9.95 -8.01
N SER A 224 12.80 8.63 -7.81
CA SER A 224 13.93 7.72 -8.00
C SER A 224 14.01 7.12 -9.41
N GLY A 225 13.15 7.51 -10.34
CA GLY A 225 13.17 7.05 -11.74
C GLY A 225 12.58 5.65 -11.96
N GLY A 226 11.70 5.18 -11.06
CA GLY A 226 10.90 3.98 -11.26
C GLY A 226 9.45 4.29 -11.67
N VAL A 227 8.68 3.25 -11.97
CA VAL A 227 7.28 3.33 -12.39
C VAL A 227 6.36 2.79 -11.29
N PRO A 228 5.54 3.64 -10.62
CA PRO A 228 4.61 3.16 -9.60
C PRO A 228 3.30 2.67 -10.22
N VAL A 229 2.81 1.53 -9.76
CA VAL A 229 1.49 0.98 -10.08
C VAL A 229 0.62 1.02 -8.82
N PRO A 230 -0.52 1.75 -8.84
CA PRO A 230 -1.35 2.03 -7.68
C PRO A 230 -2.25 0.84 -7.31
N LEU A 231 -1.66 -0.25 -6.80
CA LEU A 231 -2.40 -1.48 -6.49
C LEU A 231 -3.57 -1.27 -5.51
N ALA A 232 -3.50 -0.29 -4.61
CA ALA A 232 -4.62 0.02 -3.73
C ALA A 232 -5.89 0.38 -4.51
N ASP A 233 -5.82 1.22 -5.53
CA ASP A 233 -7.01 1.61 -6.30
C ASP A 233 -7.40 0.54 -7.30
N LEU A 234 -6.42 -0.12 -7.90
CA LEU A 234 -6.64 -1.07 -8.99
C LEU A 234 -7.13 -2.44 -8.53
N LEU A 235 -6.83 -2.85 -7.29
CA LEU A 235 -7.27 -4.14 -6.75
C LEU A 235 -8.53 -4.01 -5.88
N SER A 236 -8.78 -2.83 -5.29
CA SER A 236 -9.86 -2.69 -4.32
C SER A 236 -11.25 -3.07 -4.84
N PRO A 237 -11.68 -2.67 -6.05
CA PRO A 237 -13.03 -2.97 -6.54
C PRO A 237 -13.30 -4.47 -6.58
N GLU A 238 -12.39 -5.25 -7.16
CA GLU A 238 -12.51 -6.69 -7.34
C GLU A 238 -12.45 -7.43 -6.00
N PHE A 239 -11.55 -7.03 -5.10
CA PHE A 239 -11.45 -7.61 -3.76
C PHE A 239 -12.68 -7.32 -2.89
N LEU A 240 -13.38 -6.20 -3.11
CA LEU A 240 -14.64 -5.90 -2.44
C LEU A 240 -15.82 -6.65 -3.06
N GLN A 241 -15.79 -6.89 -4.37
CA GLN A 241 -16.86 -7.55 -5.11
C GLN A 241 -16.86 -9.06 -4.91
N ALA A 242 -15.68 -9.70 -4.87
CA ALA A 242 -15.53 -11.15 -4.79
C ALA A 242 -14.44 -11.55 -3.77
N PRO A 243 -14.59 -11.22 -2.47
CA PRO A 243 -13.56 -11.46 -1.46
C PRO A 243 -13.23 -12.95 -1.29
N GLU A 244 -14.21 -13.84 -1.35
CA GLU A 244 -14.03 -15.30 -1.32
C GLU A 244 -13.20 -15.86 -2.49
N GLU A 245 -13.16 -15.16 -3.63
CA GLU A 245 -12.31 -15.56 -4.76
C GLU A 245 -10.94 -14.89 -4.70
N MET A 246 -10.88 -13.61 -4.28
CA MET A 246 -9.68 -12.78 -4.36
C MET A 246 -8.71 -12.97 -3.19
N PHE A 247 -9.19 -13.43 -2.03
CA PHE A 247 -8.34 -13.76 -0.87
C PHE A 247 -8.05 -15.25 -0.77
N ALA A 248 -6.86 -15.58 -0.31
CA ALA A 248 -6.50 -16.95 0.08
C ALA A 248 -7.24 -17.38 1.35
N ASP A 249 -7.01 -18.63 1.79
CA ASP A 249 -7.63 -19.24 2.98
C ASP A 249 -7.41 -18.46 4.28
N ASP A 250 -6.36 -17.63 4.34
CA ASP A 250 -6.10 -16.76 5.50
C ASP A 250 -6.94 -15.48 5.52
N HIS A 251 -7.77 -15.26 4.50
CA HIS A 251 -8.61 -14.08 4.29
C HIS A 251 -7.84 -12.75 4.37
N TYR A 252 -6.55 -12.78 4.03
CA TYR A 252 -5.66 -11.63 4.13
C TYR A 252 -4.76 -11.47 2.91
N HIS A 253 -4.07 -12.53 2.49
CA HIS A 253 -3.22 -12.49 1.30
C HIS A 253 -4.05 -12.74 0.03
N PRO A 254 -3.59 -12.25 -1.14
CA PRO A 254 -4.22 -12.58 -2.41
C PRO A 254 -4.26 -14.10 -2.64
N SER A 255 -5.35 -14.59 -3.20
CA SER A 255 -5.41 -15.94 -3.79
C SER A 255 -4.63 -16.00 -5.10
N ALA A 256 -4.59 -17.17 -5.73
CA ALA A 256 -4.13 -17.32 -7.11
C ALA A 256 -4.83 -16.35 -8.08
N ALA A 257 -6.14 -16.17 -7.95
CA ALA A 257 -6.91 -15.22 -8.78
C ALA A 257 -6.54 -13.76 -8.46
N GLY A 258 -6.35 -13.43 -7.19
CA GLY A 258 -5.87 -12.10 -6.77
C GLY A 258 -4.47 -11.78 -7.32
N TYR A 259 -3.56 -12.75 -7.31
CA TYR A 259 -2.23 -12.60 -7.92
C TYR A 259 -2.29 -12.50 -9.45
N ALA A 260 -3.15 -13.27 -10.11
CA ALA A 260 -3.39 -13.14 -11.55
C ALA A 260 -3.87 -11.75 -11.93
N LEU A 261 -4.81 -11.17 -11.16
CA LEU A 261 -5.24 -9.78 -11.35
C LEU A 261 -4.10 -8.79 -11.15
N ALA A 262 -3.35 -8.91 -10.04
CA ALA A 262 -2.22 -8.03 -9.76
C ALA A 262 -1.14 -8.08 -10.87
N ALA A 263 -0.80 -9.29 -11.35
CA ALA A 263 0.16 -9.47 -12.43
C ALA A 263 -0.34 -8.83 -13.74
N ARG A 264 -1.61 -9.01 -14.11
CA ARG A 264 -2.22 -8.36 -15.28
C ARG A 264 -2.14 -6.83 -15.21
N LEU A 265 -2.33 -6.25 -14.04
CA LEU A 265 -2.27 -4.80 -13.83
C LEU A 265 -0.82 -4.25 -13.83
N LEU A 266 0.14 -5.06 -13.40
CA LEU A 266 1.56 -4.71 -13.39
C LEU A 266 2.23 -4.87 -14.76
N LEU A 267 1.75 -5.84 -15.57
CA LEU A 267 2.40 -6.24 -16.82
C LEU A 267 2.59 -5.08 -17.83
N PRO A 268 1.63 -4.17 -18.07
CA PRO A 268 1.84 -3.04 -18.98
C PRO A 268 2.98 -2.12 -18.53
N ALA A 269 3.08 -1.84 -17.22
CA ALA A 269 4.17 -1.03 -16.68
C ALA A 269 5.53 -1.75 -16.78
N VAL A 270 5.53 -3.07 -16.59
CA VAL A 270 6.70 -3.96 -16.75
C VAL A 270 7.21 -3.93 -18.19
N ALA A 271 6.34 -4.20 -19.17
CA ALA A 271 6.70 -4.19 -20.58
C ALA A 271 7.15 -2.79 -21.03
N HIS A 272 6.44 -1.74 -20.61
CA HIS A 272 6.80 -0.36 -20.95
C HIS A 272 8.17 0.05 -20.39
N ALA A 273 8.48 -0.31 -19.14
CA ALA A 273 9.75 0.05 -18.52
C ALA A 273 10.97 -0.58 -19.23
N LEU A 274 10.75 -1.66 -19.99
CA LEU A 274 11.74 -2.32 -20.83
C LEU A 274 11.70 -1.88 -22.30
N GLY A 275 10.73 -1.06 -22.71
CA GLY A 275 10.52 -0.67 -24.11
C GLY A 275 9.89 -1.78 -24.97
N GLU A 276 9.31 -2.81 -24.35
CA GLU A 276 8.74 -3.99 -25.01
C GLU A 276 7.21 -3.91 -25.18
N TRP A 277 6.59 -2.77 -24.83
CA TRP A 277 5.14 -2.62 -24.90
C TRP A 277 4.66 -2.37 -26.33
N THR A 278 3.81 -3.25 -26.86
CA THR A 278 3.28 -3.15 -28.24
C THR A 278 1.81 -2.68 -28.31
N GLY A 279 1.10 -2.65 -27.18
CA GLY A 279 -0.36 -2.47 -27.09
C GLY A 279 -0.92 -1.04 -27.22
N GLY A 280 -0.22 -0.07 -27.81
CA GLY A 280 -0.70 1.32 -27.97
C GLY A 280 -0.46 2.23 -26.75
N PRO A 281 -1.10 3.42 -26.66
CA PRO A 281 -0.93 4.30 -25.50
C PRO A 281 -1.28 3.53 -24.23
N ILE A 282 -0.39 3.52 -23.25
CA ILE A 282 -0.69 2.94 -21.95
C ILE A 282 -1.97 3.62 -21.47
N PRO A 283 -3.01 2.87 -21.05
CA PRO A 283 -4.19 3.48 -20.46
C PRO A 283 -3.70 4.46 -19.39
N ASP A 284 -4.30 5.65 -19.30
CA ASP A 284 -4.07 6.54 -18.17
C ASP A 284 -4.58 5.86 -16.89
N LEU A 285 -3.82 4.86 -16.41
CA LEU A 285 -3.98 4.28 -15.11
C LEU A 285 -3.84 5.44 -14.14
N PRO A 286 -4.71 5.58 -13.14
CA PRO A 286 -4.70 6.74 -12.27
C PRO A 286 -3.40 6.76 -11.49
N TRP A 287 -2.38 7.44 -12.04
CA TRP A 287 -1.04 7.58 -11.48
C TRP A 287 -1.09 8.20 -10.07
N VAL A 288 -2.22 8.81 -9.71
CA VAL A 288 -2.52 9.17 -8.34
C VAL A 288 -3.81 8.50 -7.90
N SER A 289 -3.72 7.75 -6.79
CA SER A 289 -4.87 7.20 -6.08
C SER A 289 -5.88 8.29 -5.73
N ALA A 290 -7.07 8.26 -6.33
CA ALA A 290 -8.17 9.16 -5.95
C ALA A 290 -8.52 8.98 -4.46
N ALA A 291 -8.41 7.75 -3.94
CA ALA A 291 -8.59 7.45 -2.53
C ALA A 291 -7.52 8.12 -1.65
N ALA A 292 -6.24 8.14 -2.07
CA ALA A 292 -5.18 8.80 -1.32
C ALA A 292 -5.24 10.34 -1.43
N GLU A 293 -5.63 10.89 -2.59
CA GLU A 293 -5.85 12.33 -2.76
C GLU A 293 -6.95 12.83 -1.81
N SER A 294 -8.04 12.07 -1.66
CA SER A 294 -9.15 12.40 -0.76
C SER A 294 -8.72 12.49 0.72
N GLN A 295 -7.62 11.84 1.10
CA GLN A 295 -7.09 11.82 2.47
C GLN A 295 -6.04 12.90 2.76
N THR A 296 -5.67 13.71 1.77
CA THR A 296 -4.75 14.84 2.01
C THR A 296 -5.38 15.87 2.97
N MET A 297 -4.55 16.52 3.79
CA MET A 297 -5.00 17.55 4.75
C MET A 297 -5.74 18.69 4.02
N SER A 298 -5.31 19.03 2.79
CA SER A 298 -5.95 20.01 1.91
C SER A 298 -7.31 19.54 1.37
N ALA A 299 -7.52 18.25 1.12
CA ALA A 299 -8.84 17.70 0.77
C ALA A 299 -9.80 17.73 1.97
N ARG A 300 -9.32 17.37 3.18
CA ARG A 300 -10.09 17.47 4.43
C ARG A 300 -10.49 18.91 4.76
N ILE A 301 -9.59 19.87 4.59
CA ILE A 301 -9.88 21.31 4.76
C ILE A 301 -10.92 21.79 3.73
N ARG A 302 -10.86 21.31 2.48
CA ARG A 302 -11.87 21.64 1.46
C ARG A 302 -13.24 21.05 1.75
N VAL A 303 -13.31 19.85 2.34
CA VAL A 303 -14.57 19.24 2.78
C VAL A 303 -15.14 19.98 4.00
N LEU A 304 -14.32 20.26 5.01
CA LEU A 304 -14.72 21.05 6.18
C LEU A 304 -15.17 22.46 5.79
N GLY A 305 -14.46 23.12 4.87
CA GLY A 305 -14.85 24.43 4.34
C GLY A 305 -16.11 24.41 3.47
N ARG A 306 -16.52 23.26 2.90
CA ARG A 306 -17.82 23.11 2.22
C ARG A 306 -18.96 22.92 3.22
N ILE A 307 -18.72 22.16 4.28
CA ILE A 307 -19.68 21.97 5.38
C ILE A 307 -19.91 23.31 6.09
N TRP A 308 -18.85 24.06 6.39
CA TRP A 308 -18.95 25.36 7.05
C TRP A 308 -19.68 26.42 6.19
N ARG A 309 -19.46 26.41 4.86
CA ARG A 309 -20.19 27.29 3.93
C ARG A 309 -21.67 26.92 3.78
N ARG A 310 -22.02 25.63 3.84
CA ARG A 310 -23.43 25.19 3.87
C ARG A 310 -24.12 25.63 5.15
N SER A 311 -23.50 25.43 6.31
CA SER A 311 -24.06 25.90 7.59
C SER A 311 -24.16 27.43 7.67
N ALA A 312 -23.19 28.17 7.11
CA ALA A 312 -23.27 29.63 7.05
C ALA A 312 -24.38 30.12 6.10
N ALA A 313 -24.64 29.42 4.99
CA ALA A 313 -25.74 29.73 4.09
C ALA A 313 -27.12 29.41 4.72
N GLU A 314 -27.24 28.29 5.44
CA GLU A 314 -28.45 27.92 6.18
C GLU A 314 -28.76 28.91 7.31
N ILE A 315 -27.73 29.39 8.03
CA ILE A 315 -27.87 30.43 9.05
C ILE A 315 -28.23 31.79 8.42
N GLY A 316 -27.64 32.13 7.27
CA GLY A 316 -27.97 33.38 6.55
C GLY A 316 -29.41 33.43 6.03
N VAL A 317 -29.95 32.29 5.57
CA VAL A 317 -31.35 32.19 5.14
C VAL A 317 -32.31 32.29 6.34
N ALA A 318 -31.96 31.70 7.48
CA ALA A 318 -32.78 31.79 8.70
C ALA A 318 -32.83 33.22 9.28
N VAL A 319 -31.74 33.98 9.19
CA VAL A 319 -31.71 35.39 9.63
C VAL A 319 -32.53 36.29 8.69
N ASN A 320 -32.48 36.05 7.38
CA ASN A 320 -33.20 36.89 6.41
C ASN A 320 -34.74 36.64 6.43
N GLN A 321 -35.16 35.41 6.72
CA GLN A 321 -36.59 35.08 6.91
C GLN A 321 -37.19 35.71 8.18
N HIS A 322 -36.37 35.91 9.22
CA HIS A 322 -36.84 36.56 10.44
C HIS A 322 -37.02 38.08 10.27
N SER A 323 -36.16 38.74 9.48
CA SER A 323 -36.30 40.18 9.17
C SER A 323 -37.47 40.50 8.24
N GLU A 324 -37.85 39.59 7.33
CA GLU A 324 -39.03 39.78 6.47
C GLU A 324 -40.35 39.58 7.23
N GLN A 325 -40.36 38.75 8.28
CA GLN A 325 -41.55 38.57 9.14
C GLN A 325 -41.79 39.73 10.11
N GLU A 326 -40.75 40.48 10.52
CA GLU A 326 -40.93 41.71 11.30
C GLU A 326 -41.39 42.90 10.46
N ALA A 327 -41.07 42.95 9.16
CA ALA A 327 -41.45 44.03 8.26
C ALA A 327 -42.92 43.97 7.77
N VAL A 328 -43.61 42.83 7.93
CA VAL A 328 -45.03 42.65 7.54
C VAL A 328 -45.99 42.93 8.71
N ASN A 329 -45.47 43.19 9.91
CA ASN A 329 -46.26 43.46 11.12
C ASN A 329 -46.17 44.92 11.62
N VAL A 330 -45.90 45.88 10.73
CA VAL A 330 -46.01 47.33 10.99
C VAL A 330 -47.07 47.95 10.09
#